data_AF-A0A936ECC7-F1
#
_entry.id   AF-A0A936ECC7-F1
#
_cell.length_a   1.000
_cell.length_b   1.000
_cell.length_c   1.000
_cell.angle_alpha   90.00
_cell.angle_beta   90.00
_cell.angle_gamma   90.00
#
_symmetry.space_group_name_H-M   'P 1'
#
loop_
_entity.id
_entity.type
_entity.pdbx_description
1 polymer ?
#
loop_
_entity_poly.entity_id
_entity_poly.type
_entity_poly.pdbx_seq_one_letter_code
_entity_poly.pdbx_strand_id
1 'polypeptide(L)'
;MLKHNMGLQEIRAVLDNYCGVSIYRDGFRVHPYGAPGNDWLRLDYWSRQNPTMRLANNQVVAAIRSSRESNPGLIDRTTREGLVHNSDYEQLTIWAPRILALLEEERYIARPREEKESEEIHTLFEAFDLSPVVEEADRRLGRQHPVAQLVRKSDGNIREGVRRLQEHYSRLLMTAGIGQMVDIVIHEIGAPVGRVNREIAHLESFFGNNFRVPRSKMLKTA
;
A
#
# COMPACT_ATOMS: atom_id res chain seq x y z
N MET A 1 -12.36 17.67 -24.99
CA MET A 1 -11.77 17.21 -23.71
C MET A 1 -12.81 17.41 -22.63
N LEU A 2 -13.53 16.36 -22.23
CA LEU A 2 -14.59 16.45 -21.21
C LEU A 2 -13.95 16.60 -19.83
N LYS A 3 -13.98 17.80 -19.25
CA LYS A 3 -13.65 18.05 -17.85
C LYS A 3 -14.82 17.55 -16.99
N HIS A 4 -14.83 16.27 -16.61
CA HIS A 4 -15.71 15.82 -15.55
C HIS A 4 -15.03 16.09 -14.21
N ASN A 5 -15.48 17.15 -13.53
CA ASN A 5 -15.14 17.44 -12.14
C ASN A 5 -15.99 16.54 -11.21
N MET A 6 -16.01 15.22 -11.48
CA MET A 6 -16.80 14.28 -10.69
C MET A 6 -16.04 13.91 -9.42
N GLY A 7 -16.77 13.88 -8.30
CA GLY A 7 -16.25 13.35 -7.05
C GLY A 7 -15.94 11.85 -7.17
N LEU A 8 -14.96 11.37 -6.39
CA LEU A 8 -14.60 9.95 -6.33
C LEU A 8 -15.80 9.04 -6.01
N GLN A 9 -16.77 9.55 -5.26
CA GLN A 9 -18.03 8.86 -4.95
C GLN A 9 -18.96 8.77 -6.17
N GLU A 10 -19.04 9.82 -6.98
CA GLU A 10 -19.86 9.83 -8.21
C GLU A 10 -19.29 8.89 -9.26
N ILE A 11 -17.95 8.88 -9.43
CA ILE A 11 -17.29 7.93 -10.33
C ILE A 11 -17.58 6.49 -9.90
N ARG A 12 -17.54 6.20 -8.60
CA ARG A 12 -17.91 4.87 -8.08
C ARG A 12 -19.37 4.55 -8.36
N ALA A 13 -20.30 5.47 -8.10
CA ALA A 13 -21.71 5.28 -8.39
C ALA A 13 -21.98 5.04 -9.89
N VAL A 14 -21.27 5.74 -10.78
CA VAL A 14 -21.35 5.50 -12.23
C VAL A 14 -20.82 4.11 -12.56
N LEU A 15 -19.66 3.74 -12.04
CA LEU A 15 -19.09 2.41 -12.27
C LEU A 15 -20.01 1.31 -11.75
N ASP A 16 -20.56 1.41 -10.54
CA ASP A 16 -21.47 0.40 -9.99
C ASP A 16 -22.71 0.16 -10.88
N ASN A 17 -23.14 1.18 -11.65
CA ASN A 17 -24.26 1.07 -12.59
C ASN A 17 -23.86 0.62 -14.00
N TYR A 18 -22.63 0.89 -14.43
CA TYR A 18 -22.15 0.67 -15.79
C TYR A 18 -20.93 -0.27 -15.86
N CYS A 19 -20.75 -1.12 -14.85
CA CYS A 19 -19.64 -2.07 -14.77
C CYS A 19 -19.98 -3.47 -15.28
N GLY A 20 -18.92 -4.26 -15.40
CA GLY A 20 -18.90 -5.65 -15.80
C GLY A 20 -18.62 -5.85 -17.29
N VAL A 21 -18.75 -7.11 -17.70
CA VAL A 21 -18.47 -7.53 -19.07
C VAL A 21 -19.80 -7.74 -19.80
N SER A 22 -20.14 -6.82 -20.70
CA SER A 22 -21.35 -6.92 -21.52
C SER A 22 -21.09 -7.70 -22.81
N ILE A 23 -22.08 -8.44 -23.29
CA ILE A 23 -22.02 -9.12 -24.59
C ILE A 23 -22.89 -8.36 -25.60
N TYR A 24 -22.33 -8.10 -26.78
CA TYR A 24 -23.02 -7.52 -27.92
C TYR A 24 -23.00 -8.52 -29.07
N ARG A 25 -24.18 -8.87 -29.60
CA ARG A 25 -24.34 -9.76 -30.75
C ARG A 25 -25.00 -9.02 -31.90
N ASP A 26 -24.31 -8.97 -33.03
CA ASP A 26 -24.71 -8.22 -34.23
C ASP A 26 -25.13 -6.77 -33.94
N GLY A 27 -24.44 -6.13 -32.97
CA GLY A 27 -24.72 -4.76 -32.55
C GLY A 27 -25.78 -4.60 -31.46
N PHE A 28 -26.47 -5.67 -31.06
CA PHE A 28 -27.45 -5.64 -29.98
C PHE A 28 -26.86 -6.15 -28.67
N ARG A 29 -27.16 -5.46 -27.56
CA ARG A 29 -26.77 -5.92 -26.23
C ARG A 29 -27.59 -7.15 -25.84
N VAL A 30 -26.90 -8.19 -25.38
CA VAL A 30 -27.51 -9.42 -24.87
C VAL A 30 -27.62 -9.33 -23.36
N HIS A 31 -28.83 -9.12 -22.86
CA HIS A 31 -29.11 -9.23 -21.42
C HIS A 31 -29.10 -10.72 -21.01
N PRO A 32 -28.68 -11.08 -19.78
CA PRO A 32 -28.35 -10.21 -18.64
C PRO A 32 -26.84 -9.91 -18.48
N TYR A 33 -25.99 -10.23 -19.46
CA TYR A 33 -24.54 -10.15 -19.31
C TYR A 33 -24.03 -8.72 -19.09
N GLY A 34 -23.28 -8.52 -18.00
CA GLY A 34 -22.76 -7.20 -17.61
C GLY A 34 -23.85 -6.25 -17.12
N ALA A 35 -25.02 -6.74 -16.73
CA ALA A 35 -25.98 -5.97 -15.96
C ALA A 35 -25.51 -5.82 -14.50
N PRO A 36 -25.95 -4.76 -13.78
CA PRO A 36 -25.64 -4.62 -12.36
C PRO A 36 -26.00 -5.88 -11.57
N GLY A 37 -25.04 -6.38 -10.77
CA GLY A 37 -25.19 -7.62 -10.00
C GLY A 37 -25.02 -8.92 -10.79
N ASN A 38 -24.80 -8.87 -12.10
CA ASN A 38 -24.57 -10.06 -12.93
C ASN A 38 -23.08 -10.25 -13.26
N ASP A 39 -22.37 -10.91 -12.35
CA ASP A 39 -20.98 -11.34 -12.55
C ASP A 39 -20.91 -12.76 -13.14
N TRP A 40 -21.31 -12.89 -14.41
CA TRP A 40 -21.30 -14.16 -15.14
C TRP A 40 -19.89 -14.74 -15.37
N LEU A 41 -18.84 -13.93 -15.19
CA LEU A 41 -17.43 -14.35 -15.29
C LEU A 41 -16.78 -14.61 -13.93
N ARG A 42 -17.49 -14.38 -12.83
CA ARG A 42 -17.03 -14.55 -11.45
C ARG A 42 -15.78 -13.72 -11.12
N LEU A 43 -15.61 -12.55 -11.74
CA LEU A 43 -14.48 -11.65 -11.50
C LEU A 43 -14.36 -11.23 -10.03
N ASP A 44 -15.48 -11.01 -9.34
CA ASP A 44 -15.48 -10.63 -7.92
C ASP A 44 -14.92 -11.74 -7.01
N TYR A 45 -15.09 -13.00 -7.42
CA TYR A 45 -14.49 -14.13 -6.70
C TYR A 45 -12.97 -14.13 -6.85
N TRP A 46 -12.45 -13.95 -8.07
CA TRP A 46 -11.01 -13.92 -8.33
C TRP A 46 -10.34 -12.70 -7.73
N SER A 47 -11.00 -11.54 -7.78
CA SER A 47 -10.57 -10.31 -7.13
C SER A 47 -10.35 -10.48 -5.63
N ARG A 48 -11.29 -11.12 -4.92
CA ARG A 48 -11.14 -11.36 -3.48
C ARG A 48 -9.96 -12.27 -3.13
N GLN A 49 -9.60 -13.20 -4.01
CA GLN A 49 -8.45 -14.07 -3.78
C GLN A 49 -7.11 -13.37 -4.01
N ASN A 50 -7.05 -12.42 -4.94
CA ASN A 50 -5.85 -11.64 -5.20
C ASN A 50 -6.21 -10.18 -5.52
N PRO A 51 -6.50 -9.36 -4.48
CA PRO A 51 -7.00 -8.00 -4.65
C PRO A 51 -5.99 -7.05 -5.30
N THR A 52 -4.70 -7.35 -5.14
CA THR A 52 -3.61 -6.51 -5.65
C THR A 52 -3.45 -6.66 -7.16
N MET A 53 -3.61 -7.89 -7.68
CA MET A 53 -3.41 -8.19 -9.09
C MET A 53 -4.70 -8.22 -9.90
N ARG A 54 -5.79 -8.75 -9.35
CA ARG A 54 -7.06 -8.98 -10.07
C ARG A 54 -8.02 -7.79 -9.94
N LEU A 55 -8.87 -7.59 -10.94
CA LEU A 55 -9.92 -6.58 -10.97
C LEU A 55 -11.25 -7.18 -10.50
N ALA A 56 -11.96 -6.42 -9.66
CA ALA A 56 -13.35 -6.73 -9.34
C ALA A 56 -14.27 -6.37 -10.52
N ASN A 57 -15.44 -7.00 -10.59
CA ASN A 57 -16.42 -6.75 -11.65
C ASN A 57 -16.82 -5.27 -11.72
N ASN A 58 -16.96 -4.60 -10.56
CA ASN A 58 -17.28 -3.17 -10.47
C ASN A 58 -16.13 -2.21 -10.86
N GLN A 59 -14.94 -2.76 -11.13
CA GLN A 59 -13.77 -1.99 -11.60
C GLN A 59 -13.54 -2.16 -13.10
N VAL A 60 -14.34 -2.98 -13.77
CA VAL A 60 -14.20 -3.31 -15.19
C VAL A 60 -15.39 -2.74 -15.95
N VAL A 61 -15.14 -2.12 -17.09
CA VAL A 61 -16.16 -1.80 -18.09
C VAL A 61 -15.67 -2.40 -19.40
N ALA A 62 -16.26 -3.53 -19.80
CA ALA A 62 -15.82 -4.25 -21.00
C ALA A 62 -17.00 -4.70 -21.86
N ALA A 63 -16.74 -4.83 -23.16
CA ALA A 63 -17.74 -5.28 -24.13
C ALA A 63 -17.13 -6.36 -25.05
N ILE A 64 -17.76 -7.53 -25.08
CA ILE A 64 -17.45 -8.61 -26.00
C ILE A 64 -18.40 -8.47 -27.19
N ARG A 65 -17.85 -8.18 -28.37
CA ARG A 65 -18.62 -8.09 -29.62
C ARG A 65 -18.48 -9.39 -30.39
N SER A 66 -19.61 -10.02 -30.71
CA SER A 66 -19.68 -11.25 -31.49
C SER A 66 -20.73 -11.10 -32.59
N SER A 67 -20.65 -11.94 -33.62
CA SER A 67 -21.66 -12.01 -34.67
C SER A 67 -22.20 -13.43 -34.82
N ARG A 68 -23.46 -13.56 -35.25
CA ARG A 68 -24.06 -14.87 -35.52
C ARG A 68 -23.34 -15.61 -36.65
N GLU A 69 -22.82 -14.88 -37.63
CA GLU A 69 -22.11 -15.45 -38.78
C GLU A 69 -20.72 -15.99 -38.39
N SER A 70 -19.96 -15.23 -37.61
CA SER A 70 -18.61 -15.64 -37.20
C SER A 70 -18.58 -16.62 -36.04
N ASN A 71 -19.63 -16.68 -35.23
CA ASN A 71 -19.73 -17.54 -34.05
C ASN A 71 -21.10 -18.25 -34.00
N PRO A 72 -21.35 -19.21 -34.92
CA PRO A 72 -22.63 -19.92 -34.99
C PRO A 72 -22.87 -20.82 -33.77
N GLY A 73 -21.80 -21.26 -33.09
CA GLY A 73 -21.87 -22.06 -31.87
C GLY A 73 -22.38 -21.28 -30.66
N LEU A 74 -22.28 -19.95 -30.63
CA LEU A 74 -22.93 -19.15 -29.60
C LEU A 74 -24.40 -18.96 -30.00
N ILE A 75 -25.30 -19.69 -29.35
CA ILE A 75 -26.73 -19.72 -29.69
C ILE A 75 -27.50 -18.81 -28.74
N ASP A 76 -28.34 -17.93 -29.29
CA ASP A 76 -29.24 -17.08 -28.52
C ASP A 76 -30.43 -17.88 -27.99
N ARG A 77 -30.85 -17.66 -26.73
CA ARG A 77 -32.04 -18.31 -26.20
C ARG A 77 -33.30 -17.78 -26.88
N THR A 78 -34.33 -18.63 -27.00
CA THR A 78 -35.64 -18.27 -27.58
C THR A 78 -36.32 -17.12 -26.83
N THR A 79 -36.07 -16.99 -25.52
CA THR A 79 -36.56 -15.88 -24.70
C THR A 79 -35.88 -14.54 -25.00
N ARG A 80 -34.84 -14.52 -25.85
CA ARG A 80 -33.93 -13.37 -26.11
C ARG A 80 -33.25 -12.83 -24.85
N GLU A 81 -33.28 -13.59 -23.77
CA GLU A 81 -32.57 -13.33 -22.54
C GLU A 81 -31.44 -14.36 -22.42
N GLY A 82 -30.25 -13.94 -22.81
CA GLY A 82 -29.03 -14.70 -22.65
C GLY A 82 -28.72 -15.66 -23.78
N LEU A 83 -27.61 -16.39 -23.60
CA LEU A 83 -27.13 -17.41 -24.51
C LEU A 83 -27.48 -18.80 -23.98
N VAL A 84 -27.60 -19.76 -24.88
CA VAL A 84 -27.71 -21.18 -24.53
C VAL A 84 -26.38 -21.61 -23.92
N HIS A 85 -26.45 -22.29 -22.77
CA HIS A 85 -25.26 -22.78 -22.08
C HIS A 85 -24.83 -24.09 -22.75
N ASN A 86 -24.04 -23.94 -23.80
CA ASN A 86 -23.41 -25.04 -24.51
C ASN A 86 -21.88 -24.96 -24.37
N SER A 87 -21.18 -25.87 -25.03
CA SER A 87 -19.72 -25.92 -25.06
C SER A 87 -19.09 -24.58 -25.44
N ASP A 88 -19.63 -23.89 -26.45
CA ASP A 88 -19.08 -22.63 -26.96
C ASP A 88 -19.25 -21.50 -25.95
N TYR A 89 -20.39 -21.45 -25.26
CA TYR A 89 -20.60 -20.53 -24.13
C TYR A 89 -19.61 -20.83 -22.99
N GLU A 90 -19.42 -22.09 -22.63
CA GLU A 90 -18.44 -22.47 -21.60
C GLU A 90 -17.03 -22.03 -21.99
N GLN A 91 -16.63 -22.24 -23.25
CA GLN A 91 -15.34 -21.74 -23.75
C GLN A 91 -15.25 -20.22 -23.62
N LEU A 92 -16.30 -19.48 -23.96
CA LEU A 92 -16.32 -18.02 -23.78
C LEU A 92 -16.08 -17.61 -22.31
N THR A 93 -16.72 -18.30 -21.36
CA THR A 93 -16.53 -18.03 -19.93
C THR A 93 -15.12 -18.36 -19.43
N ILE A 94 -14.39 -19.23 -20.12
CA ILE A 94 -12.99 -19.56 -19.81
C ILE A 94 -12.04 -18.55 -20.45
N TRP A 95 -12.28 -18.18 -21.71
CA TRP A 95 -11.38 -17.31 -22.47
C TRP A 95 -11.48 -15.85 -22.06
N ALA A 96 -12.67 -15.33 -21.76
CA ALA A 96 -12.84 -13.92 -21.42
C ALA A 96 -12.03 -13.51 -20.16
N PRO A 97 -12.06 -14.25 -19.03
CA PRO A 97 -11.22 -13.94 -17.88
C PRO A 97 -9.72 -14.12 -18.14
N ARG A 98 -9.34 -15.05 -19.02
CA ARG A 98 -7.92 -15.25 -19.40
C ARG A 98 -7.38 -14.07 -20.19
N ILE A 99 -8.16 -13.51 -21.11
CA ILE A 99 -7.77 -12.31 -21.85
C ILE A 99 -7.67 -11.13 -20.89
N LEU A 100 -8.62 -10.99 -19.96
CA LEU A 100 -8.55 -9.96 -18.92
C LEU A 100 -7.31 -10.12 -18.04
N ALA A 101 -6.90 -11.35 -17.73
CA ALA A 101 -5.69 -11.63 -16.95
C ALA A 101 -4.42 -11.05 -17.56
N LEU A 102 -4.30 -11.05 -18.89
CA LEU A 102 -3.15 -10.46 -19.59
C LEU A 102 -3.09 -8.95 -19.38
N LEU A 103 -4.25 -8.28 -19.42
CA LEU A 103 -4.34 -6.84 -19.17
C LEU A 103 -4.08 -6.51 -17.68
N GLU A 104 -4.52 -7.38 -16.78
CA GLU A 104 -4.25 -7.25 -15.35
C GLU A 104 -2.76 -7.34 -15.02
N GLU A 105 -2.03 -8.21 -15.71
CA GLU A 105 -0.58 -8.38 -15.57
C GLU A 105 0.17 -7.11 -16.01
N GLU A 106 -0.14 -6.59 -17.21
CA GLU A 106 0.43 -5.32 -17.69
C GLU A 106 0.13 -4.16 -16.73
N ARG A 107 -1.10 -4.07 -16.23
CA ARG A 107 -1.51 -3.08 -15.22
C ARG A 107 -0.70 -3.23 -13.93
N TYR A 108 -0.45 -4.45 -13.49
CA TYR A 108 0.30 -4.73 -12.27
C TYR A 108 1.77 -4.32 -12.40
N ILE A 109 2.38 -4.55 -13.58
CA ILE A 109 3.76 -4.13 -13.88
C ILE A 109 3.87 -2.61 -13.97
N ALA A 110 2.89 -1.95 -14.61
CA ALA A 110 2.88 -0.50 -14.80
C ALA A 110 2.54 0.29 -13.53
N ARG A 111 2.08 -0.36 -12.45
CA ARG A 111 1.81 0.31 -11.18
C ARG A 111 3.15 0.76 -10.55
N PRO A 112 3.32 2.05 -10.24
CA PRO A 112 4.41 2.46 -9.37
C PRO A 112 4.21 1.73 -8.04
N ARG A 113 5.15 0.86 -7.67
CA ARG A 113 5.23 0.40 -6.29
C ARG A 113 5.55 1.66 -5.49
N GLU A 114 4.57 2.15 -4.72
CA GLU A 114 4.92 3.01 -3.59
C GLU A 114 5.85 2.15 -2.73
N GLU A 115 7.15 2.43 -2.76
CA GLU A 115 8.14 1.86 -1.85
C GLU A 115 7.83 2.36 -0.43
N LYS A 116 6.70 1.92 0.15
CA LYS A 116 6.41 2.11 1.58
C LYS A 116 7.33 1.24 2.46
N GLU A 117 8.15 0.40 1.85
CA GLU A 117 9.07 -0.53 2.53
C GLU A 117 10.27 0.16 3.20
N SER A 118 10.55 1.44 2.96
CA SER A 118 11.71 2.10 3.56
C SER A 118 11.37 3.03 4.73
N GLU A 119 10.36 3.89 4.62
CA GLU A 119 10.11 4.92 5.65
C GLU A 119 9.77 4.34 7.04
N GLU A 120 8.88 3.35 7.14
CA GLU A 120 8.50 2.80 8.45
C GLU A 120 9.63 1.98 9.10
N ILE A 121 10.39 1.21 8.32
CA ILE A 121 11.53 0.44 8.84
C ILE A 121 12.66 1.38 9.29
N HIS A 122 12.94 2.44 8.53
CA HIS A 122 13.94 3.43 8.93
C HIS A 122 13.56 4.11 10.25
N THR A 123 12.29 4.49 10.44
CA THR A 123 11.85 5.14 11.69
C THR A 123 12.01 4.29 12.95
N LEU A 124 11.88 2.96 12.88
CA LEU A 124 12.09 2.08 14.03
C LEU A 124 13.52 2.09 14.54
N PHE A 125 14.49 2.16 13.62
CA PHE A 125 15.90 2.09 13.95
C PHE A 125 16.51 3.48 14.23
N GLU A 126 15.90 4.55 13.72
CA GLU A 126 16.22 5.94 14.07
C GLU A 126 16.06 6.22 15.57
N ALA A 127 15.11 5.56 16.26
CA ALA A 127 14.93 5.70 17.70
C ALA A 127 16.14 5.25 18.54
N PHE A 128 17.09 4.52 17.93
CA PHE A 128 18.32 4.06 18.58
C PHE A 128 19.54 4.91 18.21
N ASP A 129 19.37 6.03 17.51
CA ASP A 129 20.46 6.95 17.19
C ASP A 129 20.88 7.77 18.42
N LEU A 130 22.03 7.44 18.99
CA LEU A 130 22.63 8.17 20.11
C LEU A 130 23.59 9.29 19.66
N SER A 131 23.66 9.61 18.37
CA SER A 131 24.50 10.70 17.84
C SER A 131 24.35 12.02 18.62
N PRO A 132 23.13 12.50 18.95
CA PRO A 132 22.96 13.75 19.70
C PRO A 132 23.55 13.68 21.11
N VAL A 133 23.45 12.51 21.77
CA VAL A 133 23.97 12.28 23.13
C VAL A 133 25.49 12.21 23.12
N VAL A 134 26.08 11.57 22.10
CA VAL A 134 27.53 11.52 21.90
C VAL A 134 28.09 12.91 21.63
N GLU A 135 27.43 13.69 20.77
CA GLU A 135 27.85 15.05 20.45
C GLU A 135 27.74 15.99 21.67
N GLU A 136 26.68 15.86 22.46
CA GLU A 136 26.51 16.64 23.68
C GLU A 136 27.53 16.26 24.78
N ALA A 137 27.82 14.96 24.92
CA ALA A 137 28.85 14.48 25.83
C ALA A 137 30.24 14.99 25.42
N ASP A 138 30.56 14.96 24.12
CA ASP A 138 31.80 15.50 23.57
C ASP A 138 31.93 17.01 23.80
N ARG A 139 30.83 17.75 23.66
CA ARG A 139 30.79 19.21 23.84
C ARG A 139 30.97 19.63 25.29
N ARG A 140 30.33 18.94 26.25
CA ARG A 140 30.37 19.32 27.67
C ARG A 140 31.58 18.79 28.43
N LEU A 141 32.01 17.56 28.12
CA LEU A 141 33.02 16.85 28.90
C LEU A 141 34.37 16.79 28.19
N GLY A 142 34.39 16.99 26.87
CA GLY A 142 35.58 16.83 26.03
C GLY A 142 35.83 15.37 25.64
N ARG A 143 36.41 15.16 24.45
CA ARG A 143 36.56 13.84 23.82
C ARG A 143 37.35 12.81 24.64
N GLN A 144 38.25 13.26 25.52
CA GLN A 144 39.11 12.39 26.34
C GLN A 144 38.50 12.05 27.70
N HIS A 145 37.32 12.60 28.05
CA HIS A 145 36.71 12.34 29.34
C HIS A 145 36.24 10.87 29.45
N PRO A 146 36.46 10.19 30.59
CA PRO A 146 36.10 8.78 30.76
C PRO A 146 34.62 8.49 30.43
N VAL A 147 33.72 9.40 30.80
CA VAL A 147 32.28 9.30 30.50
C VAL A 147 31.99 9.49 29.01
N ALA A 148 32.66 10.41 28.32
CA ALA A 148 32.47 10.62 26.88
C ALA A 148 32.96 9.39 26.09
N GLN A 149 34.06 8.76 26.51
CA GLN A 149 34.53 7.50 25.91
C GLN A 149 33.56 6.34 26.14
N LEU A 150 32.98 6.24 27.34
CA LEU A 150 31.99 5.20 27.68
C LEU A 150 30.71 5.35 26.85
N VAL A 151 30.21 6.58 26.70
CA VAL A 151 29.04 6.91 25.86
C VAL A 151 29.33 6.55 24.41
N ARG A 152 30.50 6.93 23.89
CA ARG A 152 30.91 6.64 22.50
C ARG A 152 31.07 5.14 22.23
N LYS A 153 31.62 4.39 23.20
CA LYS A 153 31.72 2.92 23.13
C LYS A 153 30.33 2.27 23.17
N SER A 154 29.42 2.81 23.97
CA SER A 154 28.05 2.30 24.09
C SER A 154 27.24 2.56 22.81
N ASP A 155 27.37 3.74 22.20
CA ASP A 155 26.81 4.06 20.89
C ASP A 155 27.31 3.09 19.81
N GLY A 156 28.62 2.81 19.77
CA GLY A 156 29.18 1.82 18.85
C GLY A 156 28.58 0.41 19.02
N ASN A 157 28.40 -0.04 20.25
CA ASN A 157 27.77 -1.34 20.54
C ASN A 157 26.29 -1.37 20.14
N ILE A 158 25.55 -0.27 20.35
CA ILE A 158 24.13 -0.15 20.00
C ILE A 158 23.96 -0.15 18.49
N ARG A 159 24.77 0.63 17.75
CA ARG A 159 24.75 0.65 16.27
C ARG A 159 25.00 -0.73 15.67
N GLU A 160 25.99 -1.46 16.20
CA GLU A 160 26.28 -2.82 15.73
C GLU A 160 25.15 -3.80 16.05
N GLY A 161 24.50 -3.66 17.22
CA GLY A 161 23.31 -4.44 17.56
C GLY A 161 22.13 -4.16 16.63
N VAL A 162 21.86 -2.88 16.36
CA VAL A 162 20.82 -2.42 15.43
C VAL A 162 21.07 -2.93 14.02
N ARG A 163 22.32 -2.88 13.53
CA ARG A 163 22.69 -3.39 12.20
C ARG A 163 22.40 -4.89 12.06
N ARG A 164 22.76 -5.69 13.06
CA ARG A 164 22.45 -7.14 13.07
C ARG A 164 20.96 -7.40 13.10
N LEU A 165 20.21 -6.59 13.84
CA LEU A 165 18.77 -6.70 13.93
C LEU A 165 18.13 -6.39 12.58
N GLN A 166 18.55 -5.31 11.91
CA GLN A 166 18.16 -4.99 10.53
C GLN A 166 18.45 -6.14 9.57
N GLU A 167 19.66 -6.70 9.59
CA GLU A 167 20.03 -7.82 8.72
C GLU A 167 19.16 -9.07 8.96
N HIS A 168 18.78 -9.35 10.21
CA HIS A 168 17.93 -10.49 10.56
C HIS A 168 16.48 -10.26 10.13
N TYR A 169 15.94 -9.06 10.36
CA TYR A 169 14.60 -8.67 9.92
C TYR A 169 14.48 -8.66 8.41
N SER A 170 15.47 -8.11 7.68
CA SER A 170 15.45 -8.12 6.21
C SER A 170 15.40 -9.54 5.63
N ARG A 171 16.03 -10.53 6.28
CA ARG A 171 15.94 -11.95 5.87
C ARG A 171 14.57 -12.56 6.16
N LEU A 172 13.95 -12.19 7.28
CA LEU A 172 12.59 -12.61 7.65
C LEU A 172 11.54 -12.03 6.68
N LEU A 173 11.67 -10.75 6.33
CA LEU A 173 10.78 -10.02 5.41
C LEU A 173 10.78 -10.62 3.99
N MET A 174 11.92 -11.14 3.51
CA MET A 174 12.01 -11.85 2.22
C MET A 174 11.18 -13.16 2.19
N THR A 175 10.68 -13.63 3.34
CA THR A 175 9.80 -14.79 3.42
C THR A 175 8.33 -14.33 3.42
N ALA A 176 7.61 -14.59 2.33
CA ALA A 176 6.29 -14.01 2.04
C ALA A 176 5.23 -14.14 3.17
N GLY A 177 5.31 -15.17 4.00
CA GLY A 177 4.39 -15.37 5.13
C GLY A 177 4.75 -14.59 6.41
N ILE A 178 6.03 -14.25 6.60
CA ILE A 178 6.52 -13.55 7.79
C ILE A 178 6.53 -12.03 7.54
N GLY A 179 6.77 -11.60 6.30
CA GLY A 179 6.72 -10.19 5.91
C GLY A 179 5.46 -9.47 6.38
N GLN A 180 4.29 -10.07 6.10
CA GLN A 180 2.99 -9.51 6.53
C GLN A 180 2.82 -9.46 8.06
N MET A 181 3.37 -10.42 8.81
CA MET A 181 3.28 -10.40 10.27
C MET A 181 4.22 -9.36 10.88
N VAL A 182 5.42 -9.22 10.31
CA VAL A 182 6.39 -8.22 10.76
C VAL A 182 5.84 -6.82 10.51
N ASP A 183 5.23 -6.53 9.36
CA ASP A 183 4.58 -5.25 9.09
C ASP A 183 3.54 -4.88 10.16
N ILE A 184 2.71 -5.86 10.59
CA ILE A 184 1.71 -5.64 11.66
C ILE A 184 2.39 -5.32 12.99
N VAL A 185 3.43 -6.07 13.36
CA VAL A 185 4.18 -5.85 14.61
C VAL A 185 4.90 -4.49 14.60
N ILE A 186 5.48 -4.11 13.45
CA ILE A 186 6.10 -2.80 13.24
C ILE A 186 5.08 -1.68 13.44
N HIS A 187 3.88 -1.81 12.88
CA HIS A 187 2.80 -0.84 13.06
C HIS A 187 2.36 -0.72 14.53
N GLU A 188 2.21 -1.85 15.22
CA GLU A 188 1.79 -1.89 16.63
C GLU A 188 2.87 -1.38 17.61
N ILE A 189 4.17 -1.54 17.30
CA ILE A 189 5.29 -1.02 18.11
C ILE A 189 5.62 0.44 17.78
N GLY A 190 5.52 0.85 16.51
CA GLY A 190 5.79 2.21 16.07
C GLY A 190 4.85 3.24 16.69
N ALA A 191 3.57 2.89 16.86
CA ALA A 191 2.57 3.77 17.46
C ALA A 191 2.89 4.20 18.93
N PRO A 192 3.26 3.28 19.84
CA PRO A 192 3.70 3.64 21.20
C PRO A 192 5.08 4.33 21.21
N VAL A 193 6.07 3.89 20.43
CA VAL A 193 7.40 4.54 20.38
C VAL A 193 7.30 5.98 19.86
N GLY A 194 6.52 6.21 18.81
CA GLY A 194 6.24 7.56 18.31
C GLY A 194 5.52 8.44 19.33
N ARG A 195 4.66 7.86 20.20
CA ARG A 195 4.06 8.59 21.33
C ARG A 195 5.11 8.96 22.36
N VAL A 196 5.99 8.04 22.74
CA VAL A 196 7.07 8.28 23.69
C VAL A 196 8.02 9.37 23.18
N ASN A 197 8.42 9.33 21.91
CA ASN A 197 9.27 10.36 21.32
C ASN A 197 8.57 11.73 21.24
N ARG A 198 7.26 11.77 20.96
CA ARG A 198 6.48 13.03 21.01
C ARG A 198 6.36 13.57 22.44
N GLU A 199 6.18 12.71 23.43
CA GLU A 199 6.15 13.12 24.84
C GLU A 199 7.53 13.62 25.30
N ILE A 200 8.61 12.94 24.91
CA ILE A 200 9.99 13.38 25.18
C ILE A 200 10.24 14.74 24.52
N ALA A 201 9.87 14.93 23.25
CA ALA A 201 10.01 16.22 22.56
C ALA A 201 9.17 17.34 23.22
N HIS A 202 7.97 17.01 23.70
CA HIS A 202 7.14 17.94 24.47
C HIS A 202 7.81 18.32 25.79
N LEU A 203 8.40 17.35 26.51
CA LEU A 203 9.13 17.59 27.75
C LEU A 203 10.40 18.41 27.50
N GLU A 204 11.17 18.12 26.45
CA GLU A 204 12.36 18.89 26.06
C GLU A 204 12.01 20.33 25.67
N SER A 205 10.90 20.55 24.97
CA SER A 205 10.34 21.89 24.70
C SER A 205 9.97 22.63 25.99
N PHE A 206 9.35 21.93 26.95
CA PHE A 206 8.91 22.50 28.21
C PHE A 206 10.08 22.85 29.15
N PHE A 207 11.09 21.99 29.22
CA PHE A 207 12.29 22.20 30.03
C PHE A 207 13.33 23.11 29.35
N GLY A 208 13.40 23.12 28.02
CA GLY A 208 14.27 23.99 27.23
C GLY A 208 13.92 25.47 27.34
N ASN A 209 12.63 25.80 27.51
CA ASN A 209 12.19 27.19 27.70
C ASN A 209 12.34 27.71 29.16
N ASN A 210 12.45 26.84 30.16
CA ASN A 210 12.45 27.23 31.57
C ASN A 210 13.83 27.24 32.25
N PHE A 211 14.93 26.89 31.56
CA PHE A 211 16.28 26.97 32.11
C PHE A 211 17.22 27.90 31.34
N ARG A 212 16.81 29.17 31.17
CA ARG A 212 17.76 30.28 30.98
C ARG A 212 18.35 30.65 32.34
N VAL A 213 19.46 30.01 32.71
CA VAL A 213 20.26 30.45 33.87
C VAL A 213 20.67 31.92 33.64
N PRO A 214 20.36 32.86 34.55
CA PRO A 214 20.75 34.24 34.37
C PRO A 214 22.28 34.34 34.40
N ARG A 215 22.89 34.74 33.28
CA ARG A 215 24.27 35.24 33.30
C ARG A 215 24.31 36.46 34.21
N SER A 216 25.13 36.37 35.25
CA SER A 216 25.46 37.41 36.20
C SER A 216 25.65 38.77 35.51
N LYS A 217 24.96 39.81 36.03
CA LYS A 217 25.32 41.20 35.78
C LYS A 217 26.69 41.45 36.40
N MET A 218 27.76 41.39 35.61
CA MET A 218 28.94 42.21 35.86
C MET A 218 28.56 43.67 35.58
N LEU A 219 28.32 44.43 36.65
CA LEU A 219 28.40 45.88 36.63
C LEU A 219 29.90 46.25 36.57
N LYS A 220 30.30 46.93 35.50
CA LYS A 220 31.52 47.74 35.44
C LYS A 220 31.13 49.16 35.00
N THR A 221 31.13 50.08 35.95
CA THR A 221 31.50 51.52 35.90
C THR A 221 31.06 52.12 37.25
N ALA A 222 31.86 52.86 38.02
CA ALA A 222 33.09 53.62 37.79
C ALA A 222 34.07 53.47 38.97
#